data_AF-A0A3Q3M380-F1
#
_entry.id   AF-A0A3Q3M380-F1
#
_cell.length_a   1.000
_cell.length_b   1.000
_cell.length_c   1.000
_cell.angle_alpha   90.00
_cell.angle_beta   90.00
_cell.angle_gamma   90.00
#
_symmetry.space_group_name_H-M   'P 1'
#
loop_
_entity.id
_entity.type
_entity.pdbx_description
1 polymer ?
#
loop_
_entity_poly.entity_id
_entity_poly.type
_entity_poly.pdbx_seq_one_letter_code
_entity_poly.pdbx_strand_id
1 'polypeptide(L)'
;MMMMMMMIMMIKGIAKAENPTLLNQIYTELYITEGGTGEVNDEHEVRQIETASRKPERPETTIRQEDIFKVSPGRDEPIRRVMTKGVAGIGKTVLTQKFTLDWAEDKDNQDIQFTFPFTFRELNVLKKKKFSLVELVHHFFPETKEAGICRFEEFQVVFIFDGLDECRLPLDFKNNETLTDVTVSTSVDVLLTNLISGKLLPSAHLWITTRPAAANQIPPECPSPCLCALFIKTKNHN
;
A
#
# COMPACT_ATOMS: atom_id res chain seq x y z
N MET A 1 4.37 -13.04 16.15
CA MET A 1 3.73 -14.38 16.16
C MET A 1 2.20 -14.33 16.13
N MET A 2 1.50 -13.68 17.09
CA MET A 2 0.01 -13.64 17.07
C MET A 2 -0.58 -12.92 15.84
N MET A 3 -0.06 -11.74 15.49
CA MET A 3 -0.52 -11.00 14.31
C MET A 3 -0.29 -11.74 12.99
N MET A 4 0.88 -12.38 12.84
CA MET A 4 1.20 -13.23 11.70
C MET A 4 0.20 -14.39 11.58
N MET A 5 -0.11 -15.05 12.70
CA MET A 5 -1.02 -16.19 12.71
C MET A 5 -2.46 -15.78 12.35
N MET A 6 -2.92 -14.61 12.80
CA MET A 6 -4.23 -14.07 12.38
C MET A 6 -4.24 -13.73 10.89
N MET A 7 -3.21 -13.07 10.36
CA MET A 7 -3.15 -12.74 8.93
C MET A 7 -3.15 -13.99 8.06
N ILE A 8 -2.40 -15.02 8.46
CA ILE A 8 -2.46 -16.33 7.82
C ILE A 8 -3.89 -16.88 7.86
N MET A 9 -4.57 -16.86 9.01
CA MET A 9 -5.94 -17.37 9.12
C MET A 9 -6.95 -16.56 8.28
N MET A 10 -6.84 -15.24 8.26
CA MET A 10 -7.72 -14.37 7.49
C MET A 10 -7.53 -14.62 5.98
N ILE A 11 -6.28 -14.60 5.50
CA ILE A 11 -5.97 -14.78 4.07
C ILE A 11 -6.25 -16.22 3.62
N LYS A 12 -5.82 -17.22 4.39
CA LYS A 12 -6.12 -18.63 4.06
C LYS A 12 -7.58 -18.98 4.27
N GLY A 13 -8.30 -18.30 5.16
CA GLY A 13 -9.75 -18.45 5.33
C GLY A 13 -10.51 -18.00 4.09
N ILE A 14 -10.08 -16.89 3.48
CA ILE A 14 -10.56 -16.44 2.18
C ILE A 14 -10.16 -17.45 1.09
N ALA A 15 -8.91 -17.96 1.10
CA ALA A 15 -8.42 -18.97 0.16
C ALA A 15 -9.02 -20.39 0.37
N LYS A 16 -9.70 -20.68 1.48
CA LYS A 16 -10.45 -21.95 1.61
C LYS A 16 -11.70 -21.95 0.72
N ALA A 17 -12.17 -20.78 0.29
CA ALA A 17 -13.16 -20.66 -0.78
C ALA A 17 -12.51 -20.73 -2.18
N GLU A 18 -11.23 -20.35 -2.33
CA GLU A 18 -10.46 -20.39 -3.58
C GLU A 18 -9.06 -21.02 -3.38
N ASN A 19 -8.97 -22.31 -3.68
CA ASN A 19 -7.82 -23.23 -3.60
C ASN A 19 -6.41 -22.56 -3.53
N PRO A 20 -5.56 -22.86 -2.51
CA PRO A 20 -4.21 -22.25 -2.35
C PRO A 20 -3.28 -22.35 -3.57
N THR A 21 -3.44 -23.40 -4.39
CA THR A 21 -2.69 -23.57 -5.65
C THR A 21 -3.04 -22.48 -6.67
N LEU A 22 -4.29 -22.02 -6.69
CA LEU A 22 -4.80 -20.98 -7.58
C LEU A 22 -4.17 -19.62 -7.27
N LEU A 23 -4.05 -19.29 -5.98
CA LEU A 23 -3.39 -18.06 -5.54
C LEU A 23 -1.93 -18.00 -6.04
N ASN A 24 -1.14 -19.04 -5.76
CA ASN A 24 0.25 -19.12 -6.23
C ASN A 24 0.37 -19.03 -7.77
N GLN A 25 -0.57 -19.62 -8.52
CA GLN A 25 -0.61 -19.51 -9.97
C GLN A 25 -0.92 -18.08 -10.43
N ILE A 26 -1.94 -17.42 -9.87
CA ILE A 26 -2.27 -16.02 -10.15
C ILE A 26 -1.04 -15.12 -9.88
N TYR A 27 -0.28 -15.39 -8.82
CA TYR A 27 0.95 -14.63 -8.52
C TYR A 27 2.07 -14.80 -9.52
N THR A 28 2.21 -15.99 -10.14
CA THR A 28 3.21 -16.18 -11.19
C THR A 28 2.90 -15.46 -12.51
N GLU A 29 1.63 -15.05 -12.66
CA GLU A 29 1.12 -14.32 -13.81
C GLU A 29 1.15 -12.81 -13.63
N LEU A 30 1.11 -12.30 -12.39
CA LEU A 30 1.22 -10.87 -12.08
C LEU A 30 2.69 -10.45 -11.91
N TYR A 31 3.10 -9.37 -12.58
CA TYR A 31 4.40 -8.75 -12.34
C TYR A 31 4.30 -7.23 -12.29
N ILE A 32 5.25 -6.62 -11.60
CA ILE A 32 5.26 -5.20 -11.30
C ILE A 32 6.34 -4.52 -12.14
N THR A 33 6.00 -3.41 -12.79
CA THR A 33 6.95 -2.59 -13.53
C THR A 33 7.03 -1.18 -12.96
N GLU A 34 8.22 -0.61 -12.90
CA GLU A 34 8.38 0.81 -12.52
C GLU A 34 7.78 1.73 -13.59
N GLY A 35 6.96 2.68 -13.16
CA GLY A 35 6.31 3.68 -13.97
C GLY A 35 6.97 5.06 -13.80
N GLY A 36 7.17 5.78 -14.91
CA GLY A 36 7.69 7.14 -14.88
C GLY A 36 6.76 8.14 -14.18
N THR A 37 7.30 9.29 -13.77
CA THR A 37 6.60 10.42 -13.12
C THR A 37 5.64 11.19 -14.05
N GLY A 38 5.23 10.60 -15.18
CA GLY A 38 4.55 11.28 -16.28
C GLY A 38 3.19 11.88 -15.89
N GLU A 39 2.98 13.13 -16.33
CA GLU A 39 1.75 13.90 -16.23
C GLU A 39 0.54 13.18 -16.84
N VAL A 40 -0.62 13.44 -16.26
CA VAL A 40 -1.88 12.76 -16.50
C VAL A 40 -2.56 13.38 -17.74
N ASN A 41 -2.62 12.66 -18.85
CA ASN A 41 -3.55 12.97 -19.94
C ASN A 41 -4.89 12.28 -19.63
N ASP A 42 -6.03 12.94 -19.87
CA ASP A 42 -7.41 12.46 -19.63
C ASP A 42 -7.84 11.31 -20.58
N GLU A 43 -6.93 10.40 -20.89
CA GLU A 43 -7.19 9.24 -21.74
C GLU A 43 -7.74 8.05 -20.94
N HIS A 44 -8.39 7.10 -21.63
CA HIS A 44 -8.90 5.86 -21.05
C HIS A 44 -7.86 5.11 -20.20
N GLU A 45 -8.30 4.48 -19.09
CA GLU A 45 -7.44 3.76 -18.12
C GLU A 45 -6.45 2.80 -18.78
N VAL A 46 -6.89 2.10 -19.83
CA VAL A 46 -6.05 1.16 -20.61
C VAL A 46 -4.93 1.89 -21.35
N ARG A 47 -5.24 3.02 -22.00
CA ARG A 47 -4.25 3.83 -22.72
C ARG A 47 -3.23 4.46 -21.80
N GLN A 48 -3.60 4.81 -20.56
CA GLN A 48 -2.63 5.33 -19.58
C GLN A 48 -1.60 4.25 -19.20
N ILE A 49 -2.04 3.00 -19.02
CA ILE A 49 -1.14 1.87 -18.74
C ILE A 49 -0.26 1.56 -19.95
N GLU A 50 -0.85 1.53 -21.15
CA GLU A 50 -0.09 1.30 -22.40
C GLU A 50 0.92 2.41 -22.67
N THR A 51 0.56 3.67 -22.42
CA THR A 51 1.42 4.84 -22.64
C THR A 51 2.56 4.89 -21.62
N ALA A 52 2.28 4.60 -20.35
CA ALA A 52 3.34 4.46 -19.34
C ALA A 52 4.29 3.29 -19.64
N SER A 53 3.79 2.25 -20.32
CA SER A 53 4.59 1.13 -20.82
C SER A 53 5.34 1.43 -22.12
N ARG A 54 4.93 2.47 -22.87
CA ARG A 54 5.51 2.86 -24.17
C ARG A 54 6.30 4.17 -24.05
N LYS A 55 7.53 4.11 -23.56
CA LYS A 55 8.61 5.07 -23.90
C LYS A 55 9.90 4.33 -24.28
N PRO A 56 10.71 4.84 -25.23
CA PRO A 56 11.78 4.06 -25.84
C PRO A 56 13.10 4.16 -25.04
N GLU A 57 13.92 3.10 -25.14
CA GLU A 57 15.36 2.98 -24.85
C GLU A 57 15.83 2.35 -23.51
N ARG A 58 14.95 2.03 -22.54
CA ARG A 58 15.36 1.27 -21.33
C ARG A 58 14.53 -0.01 -21.14
N PRO A 59 15.15 -1.15 -20.81
CA PRO A 59 14.40 -2.37 -20.48
C PRO A 59 13.48 -2.11 -19.28
N GLU A 60 12.22 -2.54 -19.38
CA GLU A 60 11.28 -2.48 -18.26
C GLU A 60 11.90 -3.21 -17.05
N THR A 61 12.10 -2.49 -15.95
CA THR A 61 12.63 -3.11 -14.73
C THR A 61 11.47 -3.79 -14.03
N THR A 62 11.44 -5.13 -14.12
CA THR A 62 10.50 -5.94 -13.35
C THR A 62 10.94 -5.90 -11.90
N ILE A 63 10.06 -5.42 -11.02
CA ILE A 63 10.30 -5.37 -9.58
C ILE A 63 9.69 -6.62 -8.95
N ARG A 64 10.50 -7.36 -8.20
CA ARG A 64 9.99 -8.46 -7.39
C ARG A 64 9.25 -7.88 -6.18
N GLN A 65 8.27 -8.60 -5.69
CA GLN A 65 7.38 -8.12 -4.63
C GLN A 65 8.14 -7.80 -3.33
N GLU A 66 9.17 -8.59 -3.04
CA GLU A 66 10.08 -8.41 -1.91
C GLU A 66 11.08 -7.25 -2.07
N ASP A 67 11.13 -6.63 -3.24
CA ASP A 67 12.03 -5.50 -3.53
C ASP A 67 11.27 -4.16 -3.62
N ILE A 68 9.95 -4.17 -3.36
CA ILE A 68 9.05 -3.01 -3.53
C ILE A 68 9.49 -1.77 -2.74
N PHE A 69 10.07 -1.95 -1.55
CA PHE A 69 10.57 -0.86 -0.70
C PHE A 69 12.09 -0.67 -0.75
N LYS A 70 12.79 -1.52 -1.50
CA LYS A 70 14.25 -1.46 -1.59
C LYS A 70 14.70 -0.32 -2.50
N VAL A 71 15.93 0.13 -2.29
CA VAL A 71 16.56 1.22 -3.03
C VAL A 71 16.62 0.87 -4.52
N SER A 72 16.00 1.68 -5.39
CA SER A 72 16.13 1.51 -6.84
C SER A 72 17.51 1.96 -7.32
N PRO A 73 18.07 1.35 -8.39
CA PRO A 73 19.39 1.72 -8.89
C PRO A 73 19.45 3.21 -9.25
N GLY A 74 20.25 3.99 -8.52
CA GLY A 74 20.42 5.43 -8.71
C GLY A 74 19.67 6.34 -7.74
N ARG A 75 19.07 5.80 -6.66
CA ARG A 75 18.61 6.60 -5.51
C ARG A 75 19.51 6.34 -4.29
N ASP A 76 19.74 7.37 -3.49
CA ASP A 76 20.53 7.28 -2.25
C ASP A 76 19.66 6.98 -1.00
N GLU A 77 18.33 7.09 -1.10
CA GLU A 77 17.40 6.89 0.01
C GLU A 77 16.35 5.79 -0.28
N PRO A 78 15.95 4.99 0.74
CA PRO A 78 14.88 3.99 0.61
C PRO A 78 13.53 4.57 0.20
N ILE A 79 12.71 3.77 -0.46
CA ILE A 79 11.37 4.18 -0.89
C ILE A 79 10.43 4.12 0.29
N ARG A 80 9.98 5.28 0.77
CA ARG A 80 8.96 5.34 1.84
C ARG A 80 7.57 4.97 1.32
N ARG A 81 7.18 5.44 0.13
CA ARG A 81 5.80 5.33 -0.37
C ARG A 81 5.74 4.68 -1.75
N VAL A 82 4.99 3.59 -1.86
CA VAL A 82 4.73 2.93 -3.13
C VAL A 82 3.27 3.15 -3.52
N MET A 83 3.04 3.50 -4.79
CA MET A 83 1.69 3.56 -5.35
C MET A 83 1.57 2.61 -6.51
N THR A 84 0.77 1.56 -6.36
CA THR A 84 0.50 0.60 -7.41
C THR A 84 -0.77 0.97 -8.17
N LYS A 85 -0.61 1.27 -9.46
CA LYS A 85 -1.68 1.63 -10.40
C LYS A 85 -2.03 0.45 -11.29
N GLY A 86 -3.31 0.28 -11.59
CA GLY A 86 -3.78 -0.73 -12.54
C GLY A 86 -5.29 -0.70 -12.73
N VAL A 87 -5.77 -1.24 -13.85
CA VAL A 87 -7.21 -1.33 -14.14
C VAL A 87 -7.96 -2.20 -13.13
N ALA A 88 -9.29 -2.12 -13.12
CA ALA A 88 -10.12 -3.01 -12.31
C ALA A 88 -9.86 -4.48 -12.68
N GLY A 89 -9.87 -5.38 -11.68
CA GLY A 89 -9.70 -6.82 -11.89
C GLY A 89 -8.27 -7.30 -12.18
N ILE A 90 -7.29 -6.42 -12.37
CA ILE A 90 -5.89 -6.80 -12.70
C ILE A 90 -5.12 -7.46 -11.53
N GLY A 91 -5.75 -7.66 -10.36
CA GLY A 91 -5.10 -8.33 -9.23
C GLY A 91 -4.34 -7.45 -8.24
N LYS A 92 -4.63 -6.13 -8.16
CA LYS A 92 -4.02 -5.22 -7.15
C LYS A 92 -4.18 -5.71 -5.71
N THR A 93 -5.41 -6.02 -5.32
CA THR A 93 -5.72 -6.55 -3.98
C THR A 93 -5.03 -7.89 -3.75
N VAL A 94 -5.11 -8.79 -4.74
CA VAL A 94 -4.47 -10.11 -4.71
C VAL A 94 -2.97 -9.98 -4.44
N LEU A 95 -2.28 -9.05 -5.10
CA LEU A 95 -0.85 -8.75 -4.88
C LEU A 95 -0.55 -8.32 -3.43
N THR A 96 -1.32 -7.40 -2.86
CA THR A 96 -1.11 -6.97 -1.47
C THR A 96 -1.38 -8.08 -0.45
N GLN A 97 -2.34 -8.97 -0.75
CA GLN A 97 -2.61 -10.16 0.06
C GLN A 97 -1.45 -11.15 0.00
N LYS A 98 -0.77 -11.29 -1.15
CA LYS A 98 0.41 -12.16 -1.26
C LYS A 98 1.56 -11.67 -0.42
N PHE A 99 1.89 -10.39 -0.54
CA PHE A 99 2.92 -9.76 0.27
C PHE A 99 2.68 -10.00 1.74
N THR A 100 1.44 -9.78 2.14
CA THR A 100 1.00 -10.01 3.51
C THR A 100 1.14 -11.48 3.92
N LEU A 101 0.76 -12.41 3.06
CA LEU A 101 0.85 -13.85 3.32
C LEU A 101 2.30 -14.32 3.41
N ASP A 102 3.15 -13.92 2.47
CA ASP A 102 4.57 -14.29 2.45
C ASP A 102 5.32 -13.73 3.66
N TRP A 103 5.03 -12.48 4.03
CA TRP A 103 5.52 -11.88 5.27
C TRP A 103 5.07 -12.70 6.49
N ALA A 104 3.78 -13.03 6.57
CA ALA A 104 3.25 -13.75 7.72
C ALA A 104 3.73 -15.21 7.80
N GLU A 105 4.05 -15.83 6.67
CA GLU A 105 4.62 -17.18 6.56
C GLU A 105 6.16 -17.22 6.69
N ASP A 106 6.79 -16.10 7.04
CA ASP A 106 8.25 -16.00 7.23
C ASP A 106 9.04 -16.31 5.95
N LYS A 107 8.48 -16.02 4.76
CA LYS A 107 9.10 -16.30 3.46
C LYS A 107 9.95 -15.16 2.93
N ASP A 108 9.44 -13.93 3.03
CA ASP A 108 10.05 -12.72 2.47
C ASP A 108 9.78 -11.50 3.38
N ASN A 109 10.56 -10.43 3.22
CA ASN A 109 10.41 -9.16 3.96
C ASN A 109 10.61 -9.29 5.47
N GLN A 110 11.59 -10.08 5.92
CA GLN A 110 11.88 -10.32 7.35
C GLN A 110 12.49 -9.12 8.09
N ASP A 111 12.87 -8.08 7.35
CA ASP A 111 13.23 -6.78 7.90
C ASP A 111 12.00 -6.01 8.44
N ILE A 112 10.78 -6.40 8.06
CA ILE A 112 9.53 -5.76 8.48
C ILE A 112 8.95 -6.49 9.71
N GLN A 113 8.88 -5.82 10.86
CA GLN A 113 8.30 -6.40 12.08
C GLN A 113 6.77 -6.42 12.06
N PHE A 114 6.12 -5.43 11.44
CA PHE A 114 4.66 -5.34 11.41
C PHE A 114 4.14 -4.88 10.04
N THR A 115 3.11 -5.57 9.55
CA THR A 115 2.31 -5.13 8.40
C THR A 115 0.88 -4.87 8.85
N PHE A 116 0.27 -3.78 8.40
CA PHE A 116 -1.11 -3.39 8.71
C PHE A 116 -1.89 -3.10 7.42
N PRO A 117 -2.63 -4.08 6.88
CA PRO A 117 -3.49 -3.88 5.72
C PRO A 117 -4.81 -3.22 6.10
N PHE A 118 -5.16 -2.15 5.40
CA PHE A 118 -6.43 -1.44 5.50
C PHE A 118 -7.04 -1.32 4.11
N THR A 119 -8.34 -1.52 4.00
CA THR A 119 -9.07 -1.10 2.79
C THR A 119 -9.63 0.31 2.98
N PHE A 120 -9.65 1.13 1.94
CA PHE A 120 -10.35 2.43 2.01
C PHE A 120 -11.86 2.26 2.29
N ARG A 121 -12.46 1.12 1.91
CA ARG A 121 -13.85 0.78 2.29
C ARG A 121 -14.04 0.75 3.79
N GLU A 122 -13.15 0.08 4.52
CA GLU A 122 -13.20 -0.01 5.98
C GLU A 122 -12.95 1.35 6.63
N LEU A 123 -11.97 2.09 6.15
CA LEU A 123 -11.66 3.44 6.65
C LEU A 123 -12.82 4.42 6.46
N ASN A 124 -13.56 4.30 5.34
CA ASN A 124 -14.74 5.12 5.07
C ASN A 124 -15.85 4.95 6.12
N VAL A 125 -15.96 3.77 6.75
CA VAL A 125 -16.94 3.51 7.82
C VAL A 125 -16.61 4.34 9.07
N LEU A 126 -15.34 4.66 9.29
CA LEU A 126 -14.85 5.38 10.46
C LEU A 126 -14.80 6.90 10.29
N LYS A 127 -15.19 7.45 9.13
CA LYS A 127 -15.06 8.88 8.77
C LYS A 127 -15.67 9.89 9.76
N LYS A 128 -16.61 9.46 10.61
CA LYS A 128 -17.26 10.31 11.64
C LYS A 128 -16.70 10.13 13.05
N LYS A 129 -15.71 9.25 13.20
CA LYS A 129 -15.06 8.94 14.48
C LYS A 129 -13.68 9.59 14.52
N LYS A 130 -13.16 9.71 15.74
CA LYS A 130 -11.78 10.13 15.98
C LYS A 130 -10.97 8.96 16.53
N PHE A 131 -9.73 8.90 16.11
CA PHE A 131 -8.75 7.90 16.52
C PHE A 131 -7.37 8.57 16.58
N SER A 132 -6.53 8.13 17.50
CA SER A 132 -5.08 8.22 17.31
C SER A 132 -4.63 7.12 16.35
N LEU A 133 -3.38 7.15 15.87
CA LEU A 133 -2.87 6.06 15.03
C LEU A 133 -2.87 4.74 15.81
N VAL A 134 -2.51 4.79 17.10
CA VAL A 134 -2.55 3.62 17.99
C VAL A 134 -3.96 3.07 18.14
N GLU A 135 -4.94 3.93 18.41
CA GLU A 135 -6.33 3.51 18.52
C GLU A 135 -6.87 2.94 17.20
N LEU A 136 -6.47 3.50 16.05
CA LEU A 136 -6.88 3.01 14.74
C LEU A 136 -6.34 1.60 14.48
N VAL A 137 -5.06 1.37 14.75
CA VAL A 137 -4.45 0.03 14.61
C VAL A 137 -5.13 -0.95 15.57
N HIS A 138 -5.30 -0.58 16.84
CA HIS A 138 -5.97 -1.43 17.84
C HIS A 138 -7.43 -1.73 17.49
N HIS A 139 -8.10 -0.85 16.74
CA HIS A 139 -9.47 -1.05 16.33
C HIS A 139 -9.61 -2.19 15.30
N PHE A 140 -8.69 -2.27 14.35
CA PHE A 140 -8.69 -3.30 13.30
C PHE A 140 -7.89 -4.56 13.68
N PHE A 141 -6.90 -4.40 14.55
CA PHE A 141 -5.97 -5.46 14.99
C PHE A 141 -5.94 -5.50 16.52
N PRO A 142 -7.02 -5.90 17.20
CA PRO A 142 -7.13 -5.86 18.67
C PRO A 142 -6.03 -6.66 19.39
N GLU A 143 -5.45 -7.67 18.74
CA GLU A 143 -4.33 -8.46 19.26
C GLU A 143 -3.08 -7.61 19.52
N THR A 144 -2.90 -6.51 18.76
CA THR A 144 -1.80 -5.57 19.01
C THR A 144 -1.99 -4.83 20.32
N LYS A 145 -3.24 -4.55 20.71
CA LYS A 145 -3.59 -4.00 22.01
C LYS A 145 -3.34 -5.00 23.13
N GLU A 146 -3.74 -6.25 22.93
CA GLU A 146 -3.53 -7.35 23.90
C GLU A 146 -2.04 -7.61 24.14
N ALA A 147 -1.22 -7.51 23.08
CA ALA A 147 0.23 -7.62 23.15
C ALA A 147 0.93 -6.35 23.68
N GLY A 148 0.20 -5.28 23.99
CA GLY A 148 0.77 -4.02 24.50
C GLY A 148 1.55 -3.21 23.48
N ILE A 149 1.38 -3.49 22.18
CA ILE A 149 2.11 -2.81 21.10
C ILE A 149 1.48 -1.43 20.85
N CYS A 150 2.24 -0.37 21.12
CA CYS A 150 1.80 1.01 20.92
C CYS A 150 2.90 1.97 20.43
N ARG A 151 4.17 1.54 20.47
CA ARG A 151 5.34 2.35 20.08
C ARG A 151 5.81 1.97 18.68
N PHE A 152 5.01 2.32 17.67
CA PHE A 152 5.28 1.91 16.28
C PHE A 152 6.56 2.52 15.71
N GLU A 153 7.05 3.62 16.28
CA GLU A 153 8.29 4.28 15.88
C GLU A 153 9.53 3.40 16.10
N GLU A 154 9.45 2.40 16.98
CA GLU A 154 10.55 1.49 17.30
C GLU A 154 10.63 0.28 16.36
N PHE A 155 9.70 0.17 15.41
CA PHE A 155 9.57 -0.98 14.52
C PHE A 155 9.59 -0.55 13.05
N GLN A 156 10.07 -1.44 12.19
CA GLN A 156 9.82 -1.32 10.76
C GLN A 156 8.38 -1.75 10.49
N VAL A 157 7.56 -0.77 10.14
CA VAL A 157 6.12 -0.94 9.92
C VAL A 157 5.78 -0.68 8.46
N VAL A 158 4.96 -1.55 7.88
CA VAL A 158 4.32 -1.33 6.57
C VAL A 158 2.83 -1.12 6.78
N PHE A 159 2.31 0.01 6.29
CA PHE A 159 0.88 0.19 6.10
C PHE A 159 0.51 -0.06 4.64
N ILE A 160 -0.46 -0.93 4.42
CA ILE A 160 -1.02 -1.18 3.09
C ILE A 160 -2.40 -0.54 3.05
N PHE A 161 -2.64 0.35 2.10
CA PHE A 161 -3.93 1.00 1.86
C PHE A 161 -4.48 0.57 0.50
N ASP A 162 -5.35 -0.43 0.52
CA ASP A 162 -5.93 -1.01 -0.69
C ASP A 162 -7.18 -0.23 -1.15
N GLY A 163 -7.23 0.12 -2.44
CA GLY A 163 -8.40 0.67 -3.11
C GLY A 163 -8.62 2.17 -2.91
N LEU A 164 -7.61 3.03 -3.14
CA LEU A 164 -7.76 4.49 -3.09
C LEU A 164 -8.87 5.02 -4.01
N ASP A 165 -9.17 4.33 -5.11
CA ASP A 165 -10.30 4.63 -6.00
C ASP A 165 -11.67 4.53 -5.32
N GLU A 166 -11.71 3.98 -4.11
CA GLU A 166 -12.92 3.84 -3.31
C GLU A 166 -12.91 4.73 -2.06
N CYS A 167 -11.86 5.55 -1.90
CA CYS A 167 -11.77 6.54 -0.83
C CYS A 167 -12.92 7.55 -0.92
N ARG A 168 -13.54 7.84 0.22
CA ARG A 168 -14.58 8.88 0.36
C ARG A 168 -14.21 9.93 1.41
N LEU A 169 -12.98 9.86 1.91
CA LEU A 169 -12.40 10.87 2.79
C LEU A 169 -11.93 12.04 1.93
N PRO A 170 -12.00 13.30 2.42
CA PRO A 170 -11.55 14.47 1.66
C PRO A 170 -10.09 14.41 1.21
N LEU A 171 -9.23 13.75 1.98
CA LEU A 171 -7.77 13.75 1.86
C LEU A 171 -7.21 15.16 1.70
N ASP A 172 -7.58 16.07 2.62
CA ASP A 172 -7.20 17.48 2.52
C ASP A 172 -5.75 17.72 2.98
N PHE A 173 -4.79 17.40 2.10
CA PHE A 173 -3.36 17.58 2.34
C PHE A 173 -2.94 19.02 2.61
N LYS A 174 -3.77 20.01 2.24
CA LYS A 174 -3.43 21.43 2.36
C LYS A 174 -3.91 22.03 3.68
N ASN A 175 -5.14 21.73 4.08
CA ASN A 175 -5.78 22.37 5.22
C ASN A 175 -5.80 21.51 6.48
N ASN A 176 -5.55 20.20 6.37
CA ASN A 176 -5.47 19.35 7.57
C ASN A 176 -4.32 19.79 8.48
N GLU A 177 -4.61 19.76 9.79
CA GLU A 177 -3.65 20.05 10.84
C GLU A 177 -2.43 19.11 10.76
N THR A 178 -1.26 19.64 11.10
CA THR A 178 -0.03 18.83 11.12
C THR A 178 -0.02 17.99 12.39
N LEU A 179 0.16 16.68 12.21
CA LEU A 179 0.18 15.69 13.27
C LEU A 179 1.47 14.89 13.20
N THR A 180 2.20 14.83 14.32
CA THR A 180 3.45 14.08 14.45
C THR A 180 3.41 13.04 15.56
N ASP A 181 2.48 13.16 16.51
CA ASP A 181 2.31 12.25 17.64
C ASP A 181 1.25 11.19 17.33
N VAL A 182 1.63 9.92 17.38
CA VAL A 182 0.77 8.75 17.09
C VAL A 182 -0.32 8.51 18.13
N THR A 183 -0.26 9.16 19.29
CA THR A 183 -1.20 9.00 20.41
C THR A 183 -2.30 10.04 20.43
N VAL A 184 -2.15 11.13 19.66
CA VAL A 184 -3.14 12.21 19.60
C VAL A 184 -4.32 11.82 18.72
N SER A 185 -5.53 11.89 19.28
CA SER A 185 -6.77 11.49 18.60
C SER A 185 -7.29 12.60 17.68
N THR A 186 -7.45 12.28 16.39
CA THR A 186 -7.96 13.20 15.36
C THR A 186 -8.87 12.46 14.37
N SER A 187 -9.34 13.12 13.31
CA SER A 187 -10.14 12.47 12.27
C SER A 187 -9.29 11.48 11.46
N VAL A 188 -9.93 10.46 10.87
CA VAL A 188 -9.26 9.52 9.98
C VAL A 188 -8.62 10.23 8.79
N ASP A 189 -9.24 11.32 8.32
CA ASP A 189 -8.70 12.14 7.23
C ASP A 189 -7.34 12.76 7.58
N VAL A 190 -7.26 13.41 8.75
CA VAL A 190 -6.01 14.01 9.26
C VAL A 190 -4.94 12.95 9.50
N LEU A 191 -5.30 11.78 10.05
CA LEU A 191 -4.37 10.66 10.22
C LEU A 191 -3.76 10.23 8.87
N LEU A 192 -4.60 9.96 7.87
CA LEU A 192 -4.14 9.48 6.56
C LEU A 192 -3.30 10.53 5.83
N THR A 193 -3.70 11.80 5.82
CA THR A 193 -2.91 12.84 5.15
C THR A 193 -1.55 13.03 5.79
N ASN A 194 -1.45 12.94 7.13
CA ASN A 194 -0.16 13.06 7.84
C ASN A 194 0.71 11.81 7.71
N LEU A 195 0.13 10.60 7.71
CA LEU A 195 0.86 9.37 7.39
C LEU A 195 1.41 9.44 5.97
N ILE A 196 0.54 9.69 4.98
CA ILE A 196 0.90 9.73 3.57
C ILE A 196 2.02 10.76 3.38
N SER A 197 1.85 12.00 3.86
CA SER A 197 2.87 13.06 3.75
C SER A 197 4.14 12.85 4.56
N GLY A 198 4.21 11.82 5.41
CA GLY A 198 5.39 11.51 6.21
C GLY A 198 5.60 12.40 7.43
N LYS A 199 4.57 13.15 7.82
CA LYS A 199 4.58 13.95 9.06
C LYS A 199 4.31 13.07 10.28
N LEU A 200 3.39 12.11 10.15
CA LEU A 200 3.10 11.11 11.17
C LEU A 200 3.84 9.82 10.86
N LEU A 201 4.54 9.27 11.86
CA LEU A 201 5.31 8.02 11.77
C LEU A 201 6.20 7.97 10.50
N PRO A 202 7.20 8.87 10.41
CA PRO A 202 8.02 9.02 9.21
C PRO A 202 8.79 7.76 8.82
N SER A 203 9.14 6.90 9.79
CA SER A 203 9.85 5.62 9.59
C SER A 203 9.03 4.55 8.87
N ALA A 204 7.69 4.66 8.84
CA ALA A 204 6.84 3.64 8.25
C ALA A 204 6.87 3.68 6.71
N HIS A 205 6.87 2.49 6.11
CA HIS A 205 6.61 2.30 4.69
C HIS A 205 5.11 2.29 4.42
N LEU A 206 4.72 2.85 3.27
CA LEU A 206 3.34 2.90 2.84
C LEU A 206 3.20 2.28 1.45
N TRP A 207 2.24 1.39 1.27
CA TRP A 207 1.85 0.86 -0.04
C TRP A 207 0.39 1.14 -0.31
N ILE A 208 0.12 1.94 -1.35
CA ILE A 208 -1.22 2.33 -1.76
C ILE A 208 -1.55 1.68 -3.10
N THR A 209 -2.71 1.05 -3.23
CA THR A 209 -3.21 0.57 -4.54
C THR A 209 -4.33 1.47 -5.05
N THR A 210 -4.39 1.66 -6.36
CA THR A 210 -5.40 2.52 -6.97
C THR A 210 -5.64 2.21 -8.44
N ARG A 211 -6.79 2.63 -8.97
CA ARG A 211 -6.92 2.86 -10.41
C ARG A 211 -6.16 4.11 -10.83
N PRO A 212 -5.66 4.20 -12.08
CA PRO A 212 -4.96 5.38 -12.57
C PRO A 212 -5.74 6.68 -12.37
N ALA A 213 -7.05 6.68 -12.66
CA ALA A 213 -7.91 7.86 -12.56
C ALA A 213 -8.04 8.44 -11.14
N ALA A 214 -7.82 7.62 -10.11
CA ALA A 214 -7.94 8.02 -8.70
C ALA A 214 -6.59 8.38 -8.06
N ALA A 215 -5.47 8.19 -8.78
CA ALA A 215 -4.13 8.44 -8.24
C ALA A 215 -3.88 9.91 -7.90
N ASN A 216 -4.56 10.83 -8.58
CA ASN A 216 -4.45 12.28 -8.39
C ASN A 216 -5.06 12.78 -7.06
N GLN A 217 -5.78 11.93 -6.32
CA GLN A 217 -6.20 12.25 -4.95
C GLN A 217 -4.99 12.48 -4.01
N ILE A 218 -3.82 11.94 -4.35
CA ILE A 218 -2.59 12.15 -3.61
C ILE A 218 -1.66 13.05 -4.45
N PRO A 219 -1.31 14.26 -3.97
CA PRO A 219 -0.45 15.17 -4.71
C PRO A 219 0.94 14.57 -5.00
N PRO A 220 1.53 14.84 -6.18
CA PRO A 220 2.88 14.38 -6.52
C PRO A 220 3.96 15.08 -5.68
N GLU A 221 3.72 16.33 -5.26
CA GLU A 221 4.61 17.16 -4.44
C GLU A 221 4.58 16.82 -2.94
N CYS A 222 3.88 15.75 -2.57
CA CYS A 222 3.77 15.34 -1.18
C CYS A 222 5.18 15.03 -0.62
N PRO A 223 5.67 15.75 0.40
CA PRO A 223 7.10 16.02 0.65
C PRO A 223 7.97 14.83 1.12
N SER A 224 7.41 13.62 1.24
CA SER A 224 8.23 12.44 1.50
C SER A 224 8.82 11.91 0.19
N PRO A 225 10.13 11.60 0.14
CA PRO A 225 10.75 11.09 -1.08
C PRO A 225 10.07 9.82 -1.57
N CYS A 226 10.03 9.72 -2.90
CA CYS A 226 9.72 8.51 -3.67
C CYS A 226 8.26 8.07 -3.62
N LEU A 227 7.39 8.67 -4.43
CA LEU A 227 6.23 7.94 -4.99
C LEU A 227 6.75 7.12 -6.18
N CYS A 228 7.15 5.87 -5.97
CA CYS A 228 7.34 4.96 -7.11
C CYS A 228 5.96 4.51 -7.58
N ALA A 229 5.54 5.01 -8.75
CA ALA A 229 4.36 4.52 -9.43
C ALA A 229 4.71 3.14 -9.99
N LEU A 230 4.05 2.10 -9.50
CA LEU A 230 4.24 0.74 -9.96
C LEU A 230 3.01 0.32 -10.76
N PHE A 231 3.22 -0.34 -11.90
CA PHE A 231 2.12 -0.87 -12.71
C PHE A 231 2.06 -2.38 -12.59
N ILE A 232 0.86 -2.93 -12.38
CA ILE A 232 0.64 -4.38 -12.44
C ILE A 232 0.31 -4.76 -13.88
N LYS A 233 1.00 -5.76 -14.40
CA LYS A 233 0.71 -6.40 -15.68
C LYS A 233 0.50 -7.90 -15.49
N THR A 234 -0.33 -8.47 -16.35
CA THR A 234 -0.44 -9.92 -16.52
C THR A 234 0.57 -10.36 -17.59
N LYS A 235 1.19 -11.53 -17.42
CA LYS A 235 1.95 -12.17 -18.51
C LYS A 235 0.96 -12.49 -19.64
N ASN A 236 1.11 -11.83 -20.79
CA ASN A 236 0.43 -12.28 -21.99
C ASN A 236 1.08 -13.59 -22.42
N HIS A 237 0.29 -14.67 -22.44
CA HIS A 237 0.63 -15.86 -23.22
C HIS A 237 0.49 -15.49 -24.70
N ASN A 238 1.61 -15.21 -25.37
CA ASN A 238 1.70 -15.34 -26.83
C ASN A 238 1.83 -16.82 -27.19
#